data_AF-W1J9X2-F1
#
_entry.id   AF-W1J9X2-F1
#
_cell.length_a   1.000
_cell.length_b   1.000
_cell.length_c   1.000
_cell.angle_alpha   90.00
_cell.angle_beta   90.00
_cell.angle_gamma   90.00
#
_symmetry.space_group_name_H-M   'P 1'
#
loop_
_entity.id
_entity.type
_entity.pdbx_description
1 polymer ?
#
loop_
_entity_poly.entity_id
_entity_poly.type
_entity_poly.pdbx_seq_one_letter_code
_entity_poly.pdbx_strand_id
1 'polypeptide(L)'
;MNEEIYKVEYPVAAVPYKKFAELIGKKEGAVQEMVKQNKLPLIEWRDPSKPNVRVGESWVYLPEFNRAMEEAFYNRPKEQRDAWLLWIGL
;
A
#
# COMPACT_ATOMS: atom_id res chain seq x y z
N MET A 1 30.83 11.51 6.86
CA MET A 1 29.40 11.79 7.04
C MET A 1 28.78 11.57 5.67
N ASN A 2 28.23 10.38 5.42
CA ASN A 2 27.71 10.05 4.09
C ASN A 2 26.43 10.84 3.89
N GLU A 3 26.48 11.81 2.99
CA GLU A 3 25.31 12.49 2.46
C GLU A 3 24.52 11.46 1.65
N GLU A 4 23.63 10.71 2.31
CA GLU A 4 22.47 10.16 1.61
C GLU A 4 21.65 11.35 1.16
N ILE A 5 21.96 11.81 -0.06
CA ILE A 5 21.24 12.82 -0.82
C ILE A 5 19.77 12.42 -0.72
N TYR A 6 18.98 13.19 0.05
CA TYR A 6 17.54 13.01 0.16
C TYR A 6 16.98 13.07 -1.25
N LYS A 7 16.73 11.91 -1.83
CA LYS A 7 16.11 11.80 -3.14
C LYS A 7 14.64 12.16 -2.91
N VAL A 8 14.35 13.46 -3.01
CA VAL A 8 12.98 13.98 -2.97
C VAL A 8 12.33 13.55 -4.28
N GLU A 9 11.89 12.30 -4.33
CA GLU A 9 10.94 11.85 -5.33
C GLU A 9 9.60 12.53 -5.00
N TYR A 10 8.99 13.20 -5.99
CA TYR A 10 7.63 13.73 -5.86
C TYR A 10 6.72 12.67 -5.23
N PRO A 11 5.74 13.05 -4.39
CA PRO A 11 4.83 12.08 -3.81
C PRO A 11 4.07 11.36 -4.91
N VAL A 12 4.46 10.13 -5.21
CA VAL A 12 3.78 9.30 -6.18
C VAL A 12 2.55 8.71 -5.51
N ALA A 13 1.37 9.01 -6.03
CA ALA A 13 0.12 8.54 -5.44
C ALA A 13 -0.12 7.03 -5.69
N ALA A 14 0.60 6.42 -6.64
CA ALA A 14 0.53 4.99 -6.90
C ALA A 14 1.92 4.41 -7.13
N VAL A 15 2.11 3.14 -6.75
CA VAL A 15 3.38 2.43 -6.98
C VAL A 15 3.12 1.04 -7.57
N PRO A 16 4.04 0.46 -8.35
CA PRO A 16 3.92 -0.94 -8.78
C PRO A 16 3.80 -1.85 -7.55
N TYR A 17 3.03 -2.94 -7.65
CA TYR A 17 2.86 -3.86 -6.51
C TYR A 17 4.20 -4.41 -5.97
N LYS A 18 5.23 -4.53 -6.83
CA LYS A 18 6.58 -4.94 -6.42
C LYS A 18 7.22 -3.93 -5.47
N LYS A 19 7.15 -2.64 -5.82
CA LYS A 19 7.64 -1.56 -4.97
C LYS A 19 6.82 -1.48 -3.69
N PHE A 20 5.50 -1.67 -3.78
CA PHE A 20 4.64 -1.78 -2.60
C PHE A 20 5.08 -2.90 -1.66
N ALA A 21 5.48 -4.07 -2.20
CA ALA A 21 5.99 -5.18 -1.40
C ALA A 21 7.26 -4.81 -0.62
N GLU A 22 8.18 -4.08 -1.25
CA GLU A 22 9.37 -3.54 -0.57
C GLU A 22 8.97 -2.59 0.57
N LEU A 23 8.04 -1.65 0.32
CA LEU A 23 7.60 -0.65 1.30
C LEU A 23 7.02 -1.27 2.57
N ILE A 24 6.30 -2.39 2.44
CA ILE A 24 5.67 -3.09 3.57
C ILE A 24 6.50 -4.25 4.12
N GLY A 25 7.73 -4.45 3.62
CA GLY A 25 8.63 -5.52 4.06
C GLY A 25 8.12 -6.94 3.78
N LYS A 26 7.33 -7.14 2.71
CA LYS A 26 6.82 -8.47 2.31
C LYS A 26 7.50 -8.97 1.05
N LYS A 27 7.54 -10.30 0.88
CA LYS A 27 7.98 -10.93 -0.38
C LYS A 27 7.02 -10.54 -1.51
N GLU A 28 7.55 -10.27 -2.70
CA GLU A 28 6.78 -9.93 -3.90
C GLU A 28 5.65 -10.94 -4.17
N GLY A 29 5.94 -12.24 -4.08
CA GLY A 29 4.94 -13.30 -4.30
C GLY A 29 3.76 -13.28 -3.32
N ALA A 30 3.98 -12.82 -2.08
CA ALA A 30 2.89 -12.68 -1.10
C ALA A 30 1.97 -11.52 -1.48
N VAL A 31 2.54 -10.39 -1.93
CA VAL A 31 1.75 -9.24 -2.40
C VAL A 31 1.05 -9.56 -3.72
N GLN A 32 1.68 -10.33 -4.61
CA GLN A 32 1.05 -10.82 -5.83
C GLN A 32 -0.20 -11.67 -5.52
N GLU A 33 -0.14 -12.49 -4.48
CA GLU A 33 -1.31 -13.26 -4.05
C GLU A 33 -2.41 -12.36 -3.46
N MET A 34 -2.04 -11.31 -2.72
CA MET A 34 -2.99 -10.28 -2.26
C MET A 34 -3.67 -9.56 -3.43
N VAL A 35 -2.92 -9.26 -4.49
CA VAL A 35 -3.45 -8.69 -5.73
C VAL A 35 -4.47 -9.62 -6.37
N LYS A 36 -4.14 -10.92 -6.54
CA LYS A 36 -5.05 -11.92 -7.10
C LYS A 36 -6.32 -12.09 -6.27
N GLN A 37 -6.21 -11.96 -4.95
CA GLN A 37 -7.33 -12.06 -4.02
C GLN A 37 -8.10 -10.73 -3.84
N ASN A 38 -7.79 -9.70 -4.63
CA ASN A 38 -8.43 -8.40 -4.60
C ASN A 38 -8.39 -7.70 -3.22
N LYS A 39 -7.28 -7.86 -2.50
CA LYS A 39 -7.06 -7.31 -1.15
C LYS A 39 -6.43 -5.92 -1.14
N LEU A 40 -6.18 -5.33 -2.31
CA LEU A 40 -5.47 -4.06 -2.46
C LEU A 40 -6.24 -3.14 -3.42
N PRO A 41 -6.20 -1.81 -3.20
CA PRO A 41 -6.76 -0.85 -4.14
C PRO A 41 -5.84 -0.73 -5.36
N LEU A 42 -6.25 -1.33 -6.48
CA LEU A 42 -5.42 -1.45 -7.67
C LEU A 42 -5.92 -0.58 -8.82
N ILE A 43 -4.96 0.02 -9.53
CA ILE A 43 -5.13 0.63 -10.84
C ILE A 43 -4.46 -0.30 -11.85
N GLU A 44 -5.20 -0.71 -12.87
CA GLU A 44 -4.64 -1.47 -13.97
C GLU A 44 -4.11 -0.53 -15.04
N TRP A 45 -2.80 -0.57 -15.27
CA TRP A 45 -2.20 0.16 -16.38
C TRP A 45 -2.10 -0.77 -17.59
N ARG A 46 -2.95 -0.52 -18.57
CA ARG A 46 -3.06 -1.31 -19.81
C ARG A 46 -2.95 -0.43 -21.04
N ASP A 47 -2.50 -1.01 -22.14
CA ASP A 47 -2.50 -0.38 -23.46
C ASP A 47 -3.96 -0.21 -23.96
N PRO A 48 -4.45 1.02 -24.18
CA PRO A 48 -5.81 1.27 -24.64
C PRO A 48 -6.12 0.64 -26.01
N SER A 49 -5.11 0.44 -26.86
CA SER A 49 -5.25 -0.19 -28.18
C SER A 49 -5.38 -1.71 -28.10
N LYS A 50 -5.07 -2.31 -26.94
CA LYS A 50 -5.05 -3.75 -26.71
C LYS A 50 -5.73 -4.13 -25.38
N PRO A 51 -7.02 -3.80 -25.20
CA PRO A 51 -7.72 -3.95 -23.92
C PRO A 51 -7.82 -5.40 -23.41
N ASN A 52 -7.77 -6.36 -24.33
CA ASN A 52 -7.92 -7.80 -24.04
C ASN A 52 -6.58 -8.52 -23.75
N VAL A 53 -5.45 -7.81 -23.78
CA VAL A 53 -4.16 -8.43 -23.49
C VAL A 53 -4.01 -8.61 -21.98
N ARG A 54 -3.69 -9.84 -21.57
CA ARG A 54 -3.52 -10.25 -20.15
C ARG A 54 -2.37 -9.53 -19.43
N VAL A 55 -1.50 -8.87 -20.18
CA VAL A 55 -0.26 -8.24 -19.72
C VAL A 55 -0.53 -6.77 -19.43
N GLY A 56 -1.14 -6.49 -18.28
CA GLY A 56 -1.23 -5.15 -17.70
C GLY A 56 -0.38 -5.06 -16.45
N GLU A 57 0.07 -3.86 -16.09
CA GLU A 57 0.74 -3.64 -14.80
C GLU A 57 -0.30 -3.33 -13.71
N SER A 58 -0.11 -3.91 -12.53
CA SER A 58 -0.94 -3.63 -11.36
C SER A 58 -0.23 -2.64 -10.43
N TRP A 59 -0.84 -1.46 -10.29
CA TRP A 59 -0.35 -0.37 -9.46
C TRP A 59 -1.24 -0.22 -8.23
N VAL A 60 -0.63 -0.13 -7.05
CA VAL A 60 -1.34 0.09 -5.78
C VAL A 60 -1.52 1.58 -5.57
N TYR A 61 -2.76 2.02 -5.39
CA TYR A 61 -3.08 3.43 -5.11
C TYR A 61 -2.99 3.72 -3.61
N LEU A 62 -1.97 4.48 -3.22
CA LEU A 62 -1.59 4.70 -1.83
C LEU A 62 -2.60 5.55 -1.03
N PRO A 63 -3.21 6.63 -1.57
CA PRO A 63 -4.18 7.41 -0.81
C PRO A 63 -5.37 6.59 -0.33
N GLU A 64 -5.93 5.73 -1.18
CA GLU A 64 -7.07 4.88 -0.79
C GLU A 64 -6.65 3.80 0.20
N PHE A 65 -5.46 3.22 0.02
CA PHE A 65 -4.90 2.28 0.99
C PHE A 65 -4.78 2.94 2.38
N ASN A 66 -4.20 4.13 2.46
CA ASN A 66 -4.01 4.85 3.71
C ASN A 66 -5.35 5.26 4.34
N ARG A 67 -6.30 5.77 3.54
CA ARG A 67 -7.65 6.12 3.99
C ARG A 67 -8.35 4.91 4.64
N ALA A 68 -8.31 3.75 3.97
CA ALA A 68 -8.92 2.53 4.49
C ALA A 68 -8.21 1.99 5.74
N MET A 69 -6.89 2.12 5.83
CA MET A 69 -6.13 1.73 7.02
C MET A 69 -6.47 2.61 8.23
N GLU A 70 -6.63 3.91 8.03
CA GLU A 70 -7.06 4.86 9.06
C GLU A 70 -8.49 4.54 9.54
N GLU A 71 -9.41 4.35 8.59
CA GLU A 71 -10.80 3.97 8.89
C GLU A 71 -10.87 2.64 9.66
N ALA A 72 -10.10 1.63 9.24
CA ALA A 72 -10.01 0.36 9.93
C ALA A 72 -9.45 0.50 11.35
N PHE A 73 -8.52 1.43 11.59
CA PHE A 73 -7.99 1.70 12.92
C PHE A 73 -9.06 2.28 13.85
N TYR A 74 -9.81 3.28 13.38
CA TYR A 74 -10.81 4.01 14.18
C TYR A 74 -12.12 3.26 14.37
N ASN A 75 -12.48 2.35 13.46
CA ASN A 75 -13.69 1.52 13.57
C ASN A 75 -13.60 0.42 14.65
N ARG A 76 -12.46 0.24 15.30
CA ARG A 76 -12.30 -0.73 16.39
C ARG A 76 -12.92 -0.19 17.69
N PRO A 77 -13.42 -1.07 18.59
CA PRO A 77 -13.84 -0.67 19.93
C PRO A 77 -12.75 0.13 20.64
N LYS A 78 -13.13 1.20 21.33
CA LYS A 78 -12.20 2.15 21.96
C LYS A 78 -11.23 1.42 22.90
N GLU A 79 -11.74 0.43 23.63
CA GLU A 79 -10.97 -0.37 24.57
C GLU A 79 -9.82 -1.11 23.85
N GLN A 80 -10.06 -1.64 22.66
CA GLN A 80 -9.01 -2.32 21.88
C GLN A 80 -8.07 -1.33 21.18
N ARG A 81 -8.60 -0.20 20.70
CA ARG A 81 -7.84 0.82 19.98
C ARG A 81 -6.85 1.53 20.90
N ASP A 82 -7.26 1.83 22.13
CA ASP A 82 -6.53 2.69 23.07
C ASP A 82 -5.81 1.89 24.17
N ALA A 83 -6.02 0.57 24.30
CA ALA A 83 -5.38 -0.27 25.34
C ALA A 83 -3.87 -0.12 25.44
N TRP A 84 -3.20 0.15 24.32
CA TRP A 84 -1.74 0.30 24.28
C TRP A 84 -1.25 1.62 24.92
N LEU A 85 -2.11 2.64 25.09
CA LEU A 85 -1.77 3.92 25.71
C LEU A 85 -1.31 3.75 27.17
N LEU A 86 -1.90 2.79 27.88
CA LEU A 86 -1.51 2.45 29.25
C LEU A 86 -0.02 2.07 29.37
N TRP A 87 0.55 1.48 28.31
CA TRP A 87 1.94 1.03 28.30
C TRP A 87 2.94 2.18 28.09
N ILE A 88 2.46 3.36 27.68
CA ILE A 88 3.26 4.57 27.49
C ILE A 88 2.90 5.70 28.47
N GLY A 89 2.07 5.40 29.47
CA GLY A 89 1.70 6.34 30.53
C GLY A 89 0.64 7.38 30.11
N LEU A 90 -0.21 7.06 29.13
CA LEU A 90 -1.37 7.85 28.70
C LEU A 90 -2.70 7.16 29.05
#